data_AF-A0A964A241-F1
#
_entry.id   AF-A0A964A241-F1
#
_cell.length_a   1.000
_cell.length_b   1.000
_cell.length_c   1.000
_cell.angle_alpha   90.00
_cell.angle_beta   90.00
_cell.angle_gamma   90.00
#
_symmetry.space_group_name_H-M   'P 1'
#
loop_
_entity.id
_entity.type
_entity.pdbx_description
1 polymer ?
#
loop_
_entity_poly.entity_id
_entity_poly.type
_entity_poly.pdbx_seq_one_letter_code
_entity_poly.pdbx_strand_id
1 'polypeptide(L)'
;MSKAKKTADEMIPGDLIHPGEILADELAARKMTQQALADEMQMSKSEISLLVNGHRNITPVLAVGLENVLGIDAEFWMNLQIRHDIDKVRKKMQNAIDKANISTDRKQKLKRLTA
;
A
#
# COMPACT_ATOMS: atom_id res chain seq x y z
N MET A 1 8.44 20.60 22.99
CA MET A 1 8.97 19.22 22.95
C MET A 1 9.29 18.89 21.50
N SER A 2 10.59 18.76 21.21
CA SER A 2 11.14 18.66 19.86
C SER A 2 10.81 17.30 19.24
N LYS A 3 10.10 17.28 18.10
CA LYS A 3 9.98 16.06 17.29
C LYS A 3 11.36 15.78 16.71
N ALA A 4 11.97 14.68 17.13
CA ALA A 4 13.22 14.20 16.54
C ALA A 4 13.02 14.02 15.02
N LYS A 5 13.82 14.73 14.22
CA LYS A 5 13.95 14.49 12.78
C LYS A 5 14.47 13.08 12.60
N LYS A 6 13.65 12.17 12.06
CA LYS A 6 14.11 10.88 11.55
C LYS A 6 15.14 11.12 10.44
N THR A 7 16.20 10.33 10.45
CA THR A 7 17.28 10.34 9.47
C THR A 7 16.80 9.77 8.12
N ALA A 8 17.43 10.18 7.02
CA ALA A 8 17.04 9.77 5.65
C ALA A 8 17.15 8.25 5.41
N ASP A 9 17.92 7.54 6.21
CA ASP A 9 18.08 6.07 6.18
C ASP A 9 16.90 5.33 6.86
N GLU A 10 16.13 6.02 7.72
CA GLU A 10 14.91 5.52 8.38
C GLU A 10 13.62 5.93 7.64
N MET A 11 13.73 6.79 6.62
CA MET A 11 12.64 7.08 5.69
C MET A 11 12.61 5.95 4.66
N ILE A 12 11.66 5.02 4.77
CA ILE A 12 11.24 4.25 3.59
C ILE A 12 10.69 5.30 2.61
N PRO A 13 11.33 5.55 1.44
CA PRO A 13 10.90 6.62 0.57
C PRO A 13 9.54 6.26 -0.04
N GLY A 14 8.54 7.10 0.21
CA GLY A 14 7.16 6.92 -0.23
C GLY A 14 6.32 6.25 0.84
N ASP A 15 5.28 6.94 1.29
CA ASP A 15 4.13 6.30 1.93
C ASP A 15 3.72 5.09 1.06
N LEU A 16 3.17 4.04 1.65
CA LEU A 16 2.71 2.86 0.91
C LEU A 16 1.57 3.26 -0.03
N ILE A 17 1.88 3.90 -1.16
CA ILE A 17 0.88 4.41 -2.08
C ILE A 17 0.12 3.20 -2.58
N HIS A 18 -1.14 3.10 -2.15
CA HIS A 18 -1.99 2.03 -2.62
C HIS A 18 -2.38 2.34 -4.08
N PRO A 19 -2.45 1.34 -4.98
CA PRO A 19 -2.94 1.56 -6.35
C PRO A 19 -4.31 2.24 -6.41
N GLY A 20 -5.11 2.05 -5.36
CA GLY A 20 -6.40 2.71 -5.12
C GLY A 20 -6.32 4.24 -5.00
N GLU A 21 -5.26 4.77 -4.37
CA GLU A 21 -5.03 6.21 -4.27
C GLU A 21 -4.71 6.79 -5.64
N ILE A 22 -3.85 6.11 -6.42
CA ILE A 22 -3.56 6.50 -7.81
C ILE A 22 -4.83 6.42 -8.68
N LEU A 23 -5.67 5.40 -8.48
CA LEU A 23 -6.97 5.31 -9.15
C LEU A 23 -7.90 6.48 -8.77
N ALA A 24 -7.89 6.91 -7.50
CA ALA A 24 -8.67 8.06 -7.05
C ALA A 24 -8.24 9.34 -7.77
N ASP A 25 -6.93 9.59 -7.84
CA ASP A 25 -6.34 10.75 -8.49
C ASP A 25 -6.64 10.76 -9.99
N GLU A 26 -6.55 9.60 -10.64
CA GLU A 26 -6.87 9.45 -12.05
C GLU A 26 -8.34 9.74 -12.35
N LEU A 27 -9.26 9.23 -11.52
CA LEU A 27 -10.68 9.53 -11.63
C LEU A 27 -10.97 11.02 -11.44
N ALA A 28 -10.31 11.66 -10.47
CA ALA A 28 -10.44 13.10 -10.22
C ALA A 28 -9.93 13.93 -11.40
N ALA A 29 -8.77 13.57 -11.97
CA ALA A 29 -8.18 14.24 -13.14
C ALA A 29 -9.12 14.18 -14.36
N ARG A 30 -9.82 13.06 -14.54
CA ARG A 30 -10.81 12.85 -15.61
C ARG A 30 -12.18 13.43 -15.31
N LYS A 31 -12.42 13.93 -14.10
CA LYS A 31 -13.75 14.30 -13.59
C LYS A 31 -14.75 13.14 -13.69
N MET A 32 -14.25 11.91 -13.58
CA MET A 32 -15.02 10.68 -13.63
C MET A 32 -15.45 10.27 -12.22
N THR A 33 -16.73 9.92 -12.03
CA THR A 33 -17.20 9.46 -10.73
C THR A 33 -16.94 7.97 -10.55
N GLN A 34 -16.84 7.50 -9.29
CA GLN A 34 -16.77 6.05 -9.01
C GLN A 34 -17.98 5.28 -9.54
N GLN A 35 -19.16 5.92 -9.62
CA GLN A 35 -20.34 5.30 -10.22
C GLN A 35 -20.16 5.11 -11.72
N ALA A 36 -19.66 6.13 -12.43
CA ALA A 36 -19.39 6.02 -13.85
C ALA A 36 -18.37 4.90 -14.15
N LEU A 37 -17.32 4.77 -13.32
CA LEU A 37 -16.36 3.67 -13.47
C LEU A 37 -17.03 2.31 -13.22
N ALA A 38 -17.90 2.22 -12.22
CA ALA A 38 -18.65 1.01 -11.91
C ALA A 38 -19.54 0.57 -13.08
N ASP A 39 -20.22 1.53 -13.71
CA ASP A 39 -21.10 1.29 -14.85
C ASP A 39 -20.30 0.75 -16.05
N GLU A 40 -19.16 1.38 -16.38
CA GLU A 40 -18.28 0.95 -17.47
C GLU A 40 -17.66 -0.44 -17.23
N MET A 41 -17.28 -0.73 -15.97
CA MET A 41 -16.69 -2.03 -15.59
C MET A 41 -17.74 -3.11 -15.31
N GLN A 42 -19.04 -2.79 -15.38
CA GLN A 42 -20.14 -3.69 -15.00
C GLN A 42 -19.99 -4.23 -13.57
N MET A 43 -19.55 -3.38 -12.65
CA MET A 43 -19.33 -3.69 -11.23
C MET A 43 -20.26 -2.86 -10.35
N SER A 44 -20.40 -3.23 -9.08
CA SER A 44 -21.08 -2.38 -8.11
C SER A 44 -20.20 -1.19 -7.70
N LYS A 45 -20.83 -0.04 -7.40
CA LYS A 45 -20.13 1.11 -6.82
C LYS A 45 -19.39 0.75 -5.53
N SER A 46 -19.92 -0.18 -4.74
CA SER A 46 -19.25 -0.66 -3.53
C SER A 46 -17.92 -1.37 -3.83
N GLU A 47 -17.85 -2.16 -4.90
CA GLU A 47 -16.60 -2.82 -5.28
C GLU A 47 -15.56 -1.80 -5.77
N ILE A 48 -15.96 -0.82 -6.57
CA ILE A 48 -15.07 0.29 -6.98
C ILE A 48 -14.59 1.09 -5.77
N SER A 49 -15.47 1.38 -4.82
CA SER A 49 -15.11 2.07 -3.58
C SER A 49 -14.07 1.30 -2.76
N LEU A 50 -14.14 -0.04 -2.72
CA LEU A 50 -13.13 -0.85 -2.04
C LEU A 50 -11.76 -0.78 -2.74
N LEU A 51 -11.74 -0.71 -4.07
CA LEU A 51 -10.51 -0.53 -4.84
C LEU A 51 -9.90 0.86 -4.58
N VAL A 52 -10.70 1.91 -4.72
CA VAL A 52 -10.26 3.31 -4.55
C VAL A 52 -9.74 3.57 -3.13
N ASN A 53 -10.42 3.05 -2.11
CA ASN A 53 -10.00 3.22 -0.71
C ASN A 53 -8.89 2.25 -0.29
N GLY A 54 -8.39 1.40 -1.19
CA GLY A 54 -7.33 0.44 -0.90
C GLY A 54 -7.69 -0.68 0.07
N HIS A 55 -8.98 -0.96 0.22
CA HIS A 55 -9.47 -2.12 0.96
C HIS A 55 -9.41 -3.41 0.13
N ARG A 56 -9.29 -3.28 -1.20
CA ARG A 56 -9.17 -4.39 -2.15
C ARG A 56 -7.97 -4.17 -3.07
N ASN A 57 -7.21 -5.23 -3.29
CA ASN A 57 -6.11 -5.24 -4.24
C ASN A 57 -6.64 -5.22 -5.68
N ILE A 58 -5.88 -4.60 -6.58
CA ILE A 58 -6.11 -4.73 -8.02
C ILE A 58 -5.62 -6.11 -8.46
N THR A 59 -6.51 -6.90 -9.08
CA THR A 59 -6.19 -8.20 -9.68
C THR A 59 -5.92 -8.05 -11.17
N PRO A 60 -5.31 -9.03 -11.86
CA PRO A 60 -5.08 -8.95 -13.30
C PRO A 60 -6.36 -8.69 -14.12
N VAL A 61 -7.49 -9.31 -13.72
CA VAL A 61 -8.80 -9.09 -14.35
C VAL A 61 -9.24 -7.63 -14.21
N LEU A 62 -9.07 -7.05 -13.01
CA LEU A 62 -9.40 -5.64 -12.78
C LEU A 62 -8.44 -4.70 -13.51
N ALA A 63 -7.16 -5.04 -13.60
CA ALA A 63 -6.18 -4.24 -14.32
C ALA A 63 -6.52 -4.14 -15.82
N VAL A 64 -6.90 -5.24 -16.46
CA VAL A 64 -7.39 -5.24 -17.85
C VAL A 64 -8.70 -4.47 -17.97
N GLY A 65 -9.61 -4.58 -16.99
CA GLY A 65 -10.83 -3.77 -16.96
C GLY A 65 -10.53 -2.27 -16.88
N LEU A 66 -9.59 -1.86 -16.02
CA LEU A 66 -9.14 -0.48 -15.90
C LEU A 66 -8.44 0.01 -17.17
N GLU A 67 -7.65 -0.84 -17.84
CA GLU A 67 -7.05 -0.53 -19.13
C GLU A 67 -8.11 -0.22 -20.19
N ASN A 68 -9.13 -1.06 -20.29
CA ASN A 68 -10.20 -0.85 -21.27
C ASN A 68 -10.98 0.45 -21.05
N VAL A 69 -11.17 0.87 -19.79
CA VAL A 69 -11.97 2.06 -19.46
C VAL A 69 -11.12 3.34 -19.42
N LEU A 70 -9.91 3.26 -18.87
CA LEU A 70 -9.03 4.41 -18.64
C LEU A 70 -7.95 4.56 -19.73
N GLY A 71 -7.69 3.53 -20.53
CA GLY A 71 -6.62 3.52 -21.53
C GLY A 71 -5.22 3.52 -20.91
N ILE A 72 -5.08 3.04 -19.68
CA ILE A 72 -3.81 2.90 -18.96
C ILE A 72 -3.49 1.42 -18.84
N ASP A 73 -2.36 1.00 -19.39
CA ASP A 73 -1.93 -0.40 -19.47
C ASP A 73 -2.15 -1.18 -18.17
N ALA A 74 -2.66 -2.41 -18.27
CA ALA A 74 -2.87 -3.29 -17.12
C ALA A 74 -1.56 -3.52 -16.33
N GLU A 75 -0.42 -3.53 -17.01
CA GLU A 75 0.89 -3.65 -16.39
C GLU A 75 1.21 -2.48 -15.45
N PHE A 76 0.78 -1.26 -15.77
CA PHE A 76 0.95 -0.11 -14.88
C PHE A 76 0.26 -0.37 -13.53
N TRP A 77 -1.01 -0.78 -13.56
CA TRP A 77 -1.78 -1.08 -12.36
C TRP A 77 -1.21 -2.26 -11.57
N MET A 78 -0.79 -3.33 -12.27
CA MET A 78 -0.17 -4.49 -11.64
C MET A 78 1.18 -4.13 -10.99
N ASN A 79 1.98 -3.28 -11.63
CA ASN A 79 3.25 -2.82 -11.07
C ASN A 79 3.06 -2.00 -9.80
N LEU A 80 2.02 -1.15 -9.74
CA LEU A 80 1.66 -0.46 -8.49
C LEU A 80 1.29 -1.45 -7.39
N GLN A 81 0.46 -2.45 -7.71
CA GLN A 81 0.02 -3.46 -6.73
C GLN A 81 1.20 -4.28 -6.19
N ILE A 82 2.08 -4.74 -7.09
CA ILE A 82 3.26 -5.53 -6.73
C ILE A 82 4.19 -4.71 -5.81
N ARG A 83 4.46 -3.44 -6.16
CA ARG A 83 5.30 -2.57 -5.33
C ARG A 83 4.69 -2.37 -3.95
N HIS A 84 3.40 -2.04 -3.88
CA HIS A 84 2.69 -1.88 -2.61
C HIS A 84 2.78 -3.14 -1.74
N ASP A 85 2.54 -4.33 -2.31
CA ASP A 85 2.57 -5.59 -1.58
C ASP A 85 3.98 -5.91 -1.07
N ILE A 86 5.02 -5.68 -1.88
CA ILE A 86 6.42 -5.85 -1.48
C ILE A 86 6.77 -4.93 -0.30
N ASP A 87 6.41 -3.65 -0.39
CA ASP A 87 6.76 -2.66 0.64
C ASP A 87 6.00 -2.93 1.95
N LYS A 88 4.76 -3.40 1.86
CA LYS A 88 3.98 -3.86 3.00
C LYS A 88 4.64 -5.04 3.72
N VAL A 89 5.16 -6.01 2.95
CA VAL A 89 5.89 -7.15 3.49
C VAL A 89 7.21 -6.71 4.11
N ARG A 90 8.00 -5.88 3.43
CA ARG A 90 9.27 -5.32 3.95
C ARG A 90 9.07 -4.63 5.29
N LYS A 91 8.06 -3.76 5.39
CA LYS A 91 7.72 -3.07 6.64
C LYS A 91 7.32 -4.04 7.76
N LYS A 92 6.55 -5.09 7.44
CA LYS A 92 6.19 -6.13 8.41
C LYS A 92 7.42 -6.89 8.90
N MET A 93 8.35 -7.23 8.01
CA MET A 93 9.59 -7.93 8.36
C MET A 93 10.50 -7.06 9.22
N GLN A 94 10.67 -5.78 8.86
CA GLN A 94 11.47 -4.84 9.66
C GLN A 94 10.93 -4.73 11.10
N ASN A 95 9.61 -4.53 11.24
CA ASN A 95 8.97 -4.47 12.56
C ASN A 95 9.13 -5.76 13.38
N ALA A 96 9.22 -6.92 12.72
CA ALA A 96 9.43 -8.20 13.40
C ALA A 96 10.89 -8.33 13.89
N ILE A 97 11.86 -7.91 13.07
CA ILE A 97 13.29 -7.87 13.43
C ILE A 97 13.51 -6.93 14.62
N ASP A 98 12.94 -5.72 14.57
CA ASP A 98 13.08 -4.73 15.64
C ASP A 98 12.55 -5.27 16.99
N LYS A 99 11.39 -5.94 16.97
CA LYS A 99 10.81 -6.60 18.15
C LYS A 99 11.69 -7.73 18.67
N ALA A 100 12.27 -8.55 17.79
CA ALA A 100 13.16 -9.64 18.18
C ALA A 100 14.43 -9.12 18.85
N ASN A 101 15.03 -8.05 18.33
CA ASN A 101 16.23 -7.41 18.88
C ASN A 101 15.96 -6.87 20.31
N ILE A 102 14.85 -6.15 20.50
CA ILE A 102 14.43 -5.65 21.82
C ILE A 102 14.27 -6.79 22.84
N SER A 103 13.73 -7.94 22.41
CA SER A 103 13.53 -9.10 23.30
C SER A 103 14.85 -9.76 23.72
N THR A 104 15.82 -9.80 22.81
CA THR A 104 17.15 -10.38 23.03
C THR A 104 17.96 -9.53 24.02
N ASP A 105 17.93 -8.20 23.85
CA ASP A 105 18.60 -7.26 24.75
C ASP A 105 18.03 -7.34 26.17
N ARG A 106 16.70 -7.46 26.31
CA ARG A 106 16.05 -7.62 27.62
C ARG A 106 16.48 -8.93 28.30
N LYS A 107 16.59 -10.04 27.57
CA LYS A 107 17.07 -11.33 28.09
C LYS A 107 18.55 -11.27 28.52
N GLN A 108 19.41 -10.62 27.74
CA GLN A 108 20.83 -10.45 28.12
C GLN A 108 20.99 -9.59 29.38
N LYS A 109 20.21 -8.50 29.48
CA LYS A 109 20.24 -7.63 30.67
C LYS A 109 19.79 -8.36 31.94
N LEU A 110 18.73 -9.17 31.85
CA LEU A 110 18.28 -10.01 32.96
C LEU A 110 19.36 -11.00 33.41
N LYS A 111 19.99 -11.72 32.47
CA LYS A 111 21.08 -12.67 32.80
C LYS A 111 22.25 -12.01 33.53
N ARG A 112 22.62 -10.77 33.17
CA ARG A 112 23.69 -10.00 33.82
C ARG A 112 23.32 -9.44 35.19
N LEU A 113 22.02 -9.31 35.49
CA LEU A 113 21.53 -8.86 36.80
C LEU A 113 21.36 -10.03 37.78
N THR A 114 21.27 -11.25 37.27
CA THR A 114 21.13 -12.48 38.07
C THR A 114 22.43 -13.29 38.19
N ALA A 115 23.52 -12.81 37.59
CA ALA A 115 24.86 -13.40 37.65
C ALA A 115 25.78 -12.48 38.45
#